data_AF-A0A7S3ICF5-F1
#
_entry.id   AF-A0A7S3ICF5-F1
#
_cell.length_a   1.000
_cell.length_b   1.000
_cell.length_c   1.000
_cell.angle_alpha   90.00
_cell.angle_beta   90.00
_cell.angle_gamma   90.00
#
_symmetry.space_group_name_H-M   'P 1'
#
loop_
_entity.id
_entity.type
_entity.pdbx_description
1 polymer ?
#
loop_
_entity_poly.entity_id
_entity_poly.type
_entity_poly.pdbx_seq_one_letter_code
_entity_poly.pdbx_strand_id
1 'polypeptide(L)'
;NENLSVQISLLNEFEQIQDPLDWEVGKHGIEIEFQGPQGGKTYRGTYLPQVAAEQGWNQEQALESLLQKAGYSGGFSSVQESFQKIRRYQSVKYGMSFTEFQ
;
A
#
# COMPACT_ATOMS: atom_id res chain seq x y z
N ASN A 1 30.92 -0.88 -10.43
CA ASN A 1 30.20 0.11 -9.61
C ASN A 1 28.86 -0.47 -9.22
N GLU A 2 28.80 -1.15 -8.08
CA GLU A 2 27.54 -1.56 -7.48
C GLU A 2 27.30 -0.63 -6.30
N ASN A 3 26.21 0.14 -6.36
CA ASN A 3 25.82 1.08 -5.32
C ASN A 3 24.51 0.55 -4.73
N LEU A 4 24.60 -0.10 -3.57
CA LEU A 4 23.46 -0.64 -2.83
C LEU A 4 23.14 0.31 -1.69
N SER A 5 21.88 0.73 -1.58
CA SER A 5 21.38 1.46 -0.42
C SER A 5 20.32 0.64 0.29
N VAL A 6 20.33 0.67 1.61
CA VAL A 6 19.36 -0.02 2.46
C VAL A 6 18.51 1.03 3.15
N GLN A 7 17.19 0.83 3.10
CA GLN A 7 16.24 1.69 3.80
C GLN A 7 15.36 0.84 4.71
N ILE A 8 15.21 1.27 5.96
CA ILE A 8 14.32 0.66 6.94
C ILE A 8 13.13 1.60 7.13
N SER A 9 11.92 1.05 7.04
CA SER A 9 10.68 1.77 7.33
C SER A 9 10.00 1.13 8.54
N LEU A 10 9.87 1.89 9.62
CA LEU A 10 9.09 1.50 10.80
C LEU A 10 7.64 1.94 10.58
N LEU A 11 6.73 0.98 10.56
CA LEU A 11 5.30 1.25 10.35
C LEU A 11 4.60 1.49 11.69
N ASN A 12 3.82 2.54 11.79
CA ASN A 12 3.10 2.96 12.99
C ASN A 12 1.68 3.47 12.66
N GLU A 13 0.90 3.75 13.69
CA GLU A 13 -0.45 4.37 13.57
C GLU A 13 -1.38 3.62 12.61
N PHE A 14 -1.49 2.30 12.78
CA PHE A 14 -2.42 1.49 12.00
C PHE A 14 -3.86 1.79 12.42
N GLU A 15 -4.66 2.26 11.46
CA GLU A 15 -6.06 2.59 11.63
C GLU A 15 -6.90 1.86 10.59
N GLN A 16 -7.96 1.18 11.03
CA GLN A 16 -8.94 0.59 10.11
C GLN A 16 -9.86 1.69 9.58
N ILE A 17 -10.07 1.71 8.26
CA ILE A 17 -10.95 2.67 7.59
C ILE A 17 -12.11 1.94 6.90
N GLN A 18 -13.25 2.63 6.77
CA GLN A 18 -14.44 2.10 6.08
C GLN A 18 -14.45 2.50 4.61
N ASP A 19 -14.12 3.75 4.32
CA ASP A 19 -13.93 4.23 2.95
C ASP A 19 -12.52 3.86 2.47
N PRO A 20 -12.37 3.06 1.39
CA PRO A 20 -11.06 2.73 0.82
C PRO A 20 -10.23 3.96 0.40
N LEU A 21 -10.87 5.11 0.18
CA LEU A 21 -10.24 6.35 -0.25
C LEU A 21 -9.91 7.30 0.92
N ASP A 22 -10.27 6.96 2.17
CA ASP A 22 -10.00 7.76 3.38
C ASP A 22 -8.54 7.63 3.85
N TRP A 23 -7.62 8.08 3.00
CA TRP A 23 -6.20 8.21 3.31
C TRP A 23 -5.56 9.31 2.45
N GLU A 24 -4.33 9.68 2.79
CA GLU A 24 -3.66 10.87 2.27
C GLU A 24 -2.37 10.44 1.56
N VAL A 25 -2.29 10.74 0.26
CA VAL A 25 -1.14 10.40 -0.58
C VAL A 25 0.13 11.06 -0.03
N GLY A 26 1.21 10.28 0.09
CA GLY A 26 2.50 10.74 0.61
C GLY A 26 2.63 10.70 2.13
N LYS A 27 1.50 10.61 2.86
CA LYS A 27 1.47 10.49 4.32
C LYS A 27 1.13 9.08 4.78
N HIS A 28 0.08 8.50 4.20
CA HIS A 28 -0.44 7.21 4.59
C HIS A 28 -0.02 6.11 3.61
N GLY A 29 0.45 5.00 4.15
CA GLY A 29 0.45 3.71 3.48
C GLY A 29 -0.94 3.09 3.60
N ILE A 30 -1.23 2.15 2.71
CA ILE A 30 -2.54 1.50 2.62
C ILE A 30 -2.34 -0.01 2.53
N GLU A 31 -3.03 -0.75 3.38
CA GLU A 31 -3.13 -2.21 3.36
C GLU A 31 -4.57 -2.62 3.08
N ILE A 32 -4.75 -3.57 2.17
CA ILE A 32 -6.05 -4.10 1.78
C ILE A 32 -6.12 -5.62 1.93
N GLU A 33 -7.31 -6.11 2.26
CA GLU A 33 -7.71 -7.50 2.18
C GLU A 33 -9.15 -7.59 1.68
N PHE A 34 -9.40 -8.37 0.64
CA PHE A 34 -10.73 -8.53 0.03
C PHE A 34 -10.92 -9.92 -0.56
N GLN A 35 -12.18 -10.33 -0.74
CA GLN A 35 -12.51 -11.55 -1.48
C GLN A 35 -12.80 -11.22 -2.95
N GLY A 36 -12.32 -12.09 -3.85
CA GLY A 36 -12.67 -11.98 -5.26
C GLY A 36 -14.17 -12.20 -5.51
N PRO A 37 -14.77 -11.57 -6.55
CA PRO A 37 -16.22 -11.64 -6.79
C PRO A 37 -16.77 -13.05 -7.02
N GLN A 38 -15.94 -13.97 -7.53
CA GLN A 38 -16.33 -15.37 -7.78
C GLN A 38 -16.27 -16.24 -6.53
N GLY A 39 -15.89 -15.66 -5.37
CA GLY A 39 -15.67 -16.39 -4.13
C GLY A 39 -14.41 -17.26 -4.16
N GLY A 40 -13.92 -17.66 -2.99
CA GLY A 40 -12.89 -18.69 -2.85
C GLY A 40 -11.43 -18.21 -2.83
N LYS A 41 -11.10 -17.02 -3.36
CA LYS A 41 -9.75 -16.44 -3.25
C LYS A 41 -9.77 -15.12 -2.49
N THR A 42 -8.93 -15.04 -1.46
CA THR A 42 -8.63 -13.81 -0.73
C THR A 42 -7.36 -13.17 -1.28
N TYR A 43 -7.39 -11.86 -1.45
CA TYR A 43 -6.29 -11.06 -1.96
C TYR A 43 -5.81 -10.11 -0.88
N ARG A 44 -4.50 -9.87 -0.83
CA ARG A 44 -3.87 -8.96 0.12
C ARG A 44 -2.78 -8.15 -0.57
N GLY A 45 -2.70 -6.88 -0.22
CA GLY A 45 -1.70 -5.98 -0.79
C GLY A 45 -1.40 -4.85 0.18
N THR A 46 -0.18 -4.32 0.08
CA THR A 46 0.19 -3.11 0.80
C THR A 46 1.03 -2.17 -0.07
N TYR A 47 0.82 -0.86 0.10
CA TYR A 47 1.73 0.18 -0.37
C TYR A 47 2.20 1.05 0.80
N LEU A 48 3.51 1.30 0.83
CA LEU A 48 4.12 2.24 1.77
C LEU A 48 3.71 3.69 1.44
N PRO A 49 3.75 4.62 2.41
CA PRO A 49 3.33 6.01 2.23
C PRO A 49 3.89 6.71 0.99
N GLN A 50 5.16 6.42 0.66
CA GLN A 50 5.84 7.08 -0.46
C GLN A 50 5.38 6.60 -1.84
N VAL A 51 4.82 5.40 -1.97
CA VAL A 51 4.68 4.75 -3.28
C VAL A 51 3.73 5.53 -4.18
N ALA A 52 2.54 5.88 -3.67
CA ALA A 52 1.57 6.64 -4.45
C ALA A 52 2.12 8.02 -4.85
N ALA A 53 2.81 8.71 -3.93
CA ALA A 53 3.40 10.02 -4.19
C ALA A 53 4.54 9.96 -5.23
N GLU A 54 5.44 8.99 -5.12
CA GLU A 54 6.56 8.79 -6.06
C GLU A 54 6.08 8.45 -7.48
N GLN A 55 4.93 7.79 -7.59
CA GLN A 55 4.30 7.46 -8.88
C GLN A 55 3.38 8.57 -9.41
N GLY A 56 3.10 9.61 -8.62
CA GLY A 56 2.13 10.66 -8.97
C GLY A 56 0.68 10.16 -9.04
N TRP A 57 0.34 9.12 -8.27
CA TRP A 57 -1.00 8.54 -8.23
C TRP A 57 -1.89 9.22 -7.18
N ASN A 58 -3.18 9.37 -7.51
CA ASN A 58 -4.22 9.61 -6.51
C ASN A 58 -4.62 8.29 -5.80
N GLN A 59 -5.54 8.38 -4.83
CA GLN A 59 -5.96 7.23 -4.03
C GLN A 59 -6.57 6.10 -4.88
N GLU A 60 -7.43 6.44 -5.84
CA GLU A 60 -8.08 5.46 -6.72
C GLU A 60 -7.07 4.73 -7.61
N GLN A 61 -6.17 5.48 -8.26
CA GLN A 61 -5.10 4.93 -9.11
C GLN A 61 -4.17 4.02 -8.31
N ALA A 62 -3.80 4.44 -7.09
CA ALA A 62 -2.98 3.63 -6.20
C ALA A 62 -3.70 2.34 -5.77
N LEU A 63 -5.01 2.40 -5.48
CA LEU A 63 -5.79 1.21 -5.17
C LEU A 63 -5.92 0.28 -6.37
N GLU A 64 -6.23 0.77 -7.58
CA GLU A 64 -6.30 -0.07 -8.78
C GLU A 64 -4.98 -0.80 -9.03
N SER A 65 -3.87 -0.07 -8.94
CA SER A 65 -2.51 -0.63 -9.03
C SER A 65 -2.25 -1.67 -7.93
N LEU A 66 -2.71 -1.40 -6.70
CA LEU A 66 -2.54 -2.30 -5.56
C LEU A 66 -3.35 -3.60 -5.72
N LEU A 67 -4.55 -3.54 -6.28
CA LEU A 67 -5.36 -4.71 -6.59
C LEU A 67 -4.65 -5.62 -7.59
N GLN A 68 -4.12 -5.03 -8.67
CA GLN A 68 -3.32 -5.75 -9.67
C GLN A 68 -2.06 -6.35 -9.04
N LYS A 69 -1.36 -5.58 -8.19
CA LYS A 69 -0.21 -6.06 -7.42
C LYS A 69 -0.54 -7.21 -6.48
N ALA A 70 -1.75 -7.22 -5.90
CA ALA A 70 -2.25 -8.32 -5.07
C ALA A 70 -2.60 -9.58 -5.90
N GLY A 71 -2.53 -9.50 -7.23
CA GLY A 71 -2.81 -10.59 -8.16
C GLY A 71 -4.28 -10.68 -8.59
N TYR A 72 -5.06 -9.62 -8.37
CA TYR A 72 -6.44 -9.52 -8.83
C TYR A 72 -6.50 -8.78 -10.16
N SER A 73 -7.11 -9.38 -11.18
CA SER A 73 -7.18 -8.84 -12.54
C SER A 73 -8.41 -7.95 -12.81
N GLY A 74 -9.36 -7.86 -11.88
CA GLY A 74 -10.53 -6.99 -12.00
C GLY A 74 -10.25 -5.55 -11.56
N GLY A 75 -11.28 -4.70 -11.68
CA GLY A 75 -11.20 -3.28 -11.33
C GLY A 75 -11.59 -3.01 -9.87
N PHE A 76 -11.34 -1.79 -9.41
CA PHE A 76 -11.74 -1.34 -8.08
C PHE A 76 -13.28 -1.41 -7.90
N SER A 77 -14.05 -1.05 -8.93
CA SER A 77 -15.52 -1.07 -8.89
C SER A 77 -16.11 -2.45 -8.59
N SER A 78 -15.44 -3.55 -8.94
CA SER A 78 -15.96 -4.90 -8.71
C SER A 78 -15.69 -5.44 -7.31
N VAL A 79 -14.97 -4.71 -6.46
CA VAL A 79 -14.56 -5.17 -5.12
C VAL A 79 -14.87 -4.16 -4.00
N GLN A 80 -15.55 -3.05 -4.30
CA GLN A 80 -15.86 -2.00 -3.32
C GLN A 80 -16.57 -2.53 -2.07
N GLU A 81 -17.44 -3.52 -2.23
CA GLU A 81 -18.20 -4.13 -1.12
C GLU A 81 -17.56 -5.42 -0.58
N SER A 82 -16.44 -5.89 -1.16
CA SER A 82 -15.82 -7.16 -0.77
C SER A 82 -14.57 -7.02 0.09
N PHE A 83 -14.22 -5.78 0.48
CA PHE A 83 -13.15 -5.51 1.41
C PHE A 83 -13.49 -6.05 2.81
N GLN A 84 -12.64 -6.96 3.28
CA GLN A 84 -12.70 -7.52 4.63
C GLN A 84 -11.87 -6.69 5.62
N LYS A 85 -10.81 -6.04 5.11
CA LYS A 85 -9.96 -5.14 5.89
C LYS A 85 -9.35 -4.10 4.98
N ILE A 86 -9.39 -2.85 5.43
CA ILE A 86 -8.62 -1.75 4.86
C ILE A 86 -7.98 -1.02 6.03
N ARG A 87 -6.66 -0.85 6.00
CA ARG A 87 -5.94 -0.10 7.01
C ARG A 87 -5.07 0.96 6.38
N ARG A 88 -5.16 2.19 6.88
CA ARG A 88 -4.11 3.18 6.66
C ARG A 88 -3.09 3.11 7.79
N TYR A 89 -1.86 3.51 7.50
CA TYR A 89 -0.80 3.59 8.49
C TYR A 89 0.24 4.62 8.08
N GLN A 90 1.06 5.09 9.01
CA GLN A 90 2.19 5.96 8.71
C GLN A 90 3.50 5.17 8.79
N SER A 91 4.58 5.75 8.27
CA SER A 91 5.90 5.15 8.43
C SER A 91 6.96 6.20 8.70
N VAL A 92 7.87 5.89 9.63
CA VAL A 92 9.11 6.66 9.82
C VAL A 92 10.22 5.96 9.07
N LYS A 93 10.86 6.67 8.13
CA LYS A 93 11.99 6.18 7.35
C LYS A 93 13.29 6.49 8.08
N TYR A 94 14.12 5.47 8.29
CA TYR A 94 15.54 5.62 8.62
C TYR A 94 16.34 4.96 7.49
N GLY A 95 17.13 5.76 6.77
CA GLY A 95 18.07 5.29 5.75
C GLY A 95 19.49 5.60 6.22
N MET A 96 20.38 4.63 6.11
CA MET A 96 21.81 4.82 6.34
C MET A 96 22.54 4.29 5.11
N SER A 97 23.47 5.07 4.57
CA SER A 97 24.29 4.66 3.43
C SER A 97 25.38 3.69 3.89
N PHE A 98 25.84 2.78 3.02
CA PHE A 98 26.91 1.82 3.35
C PHE A 98 28.20 2.53 3.86
N THR A 99 28.43 3.78 3.43
CA THR A 99 29.57 4.61 3.84
C THR A 99 29.46 5.13 5.28
N GLU A 100 28.27 5.16 5.89
CA GLU A 100 28.05 5.58 7.28
C GLU A 100 28.21 4.43 8.29
N PHE A 101 28.42 3.19 7.81
CA PHE A 101 28.66 2.01 8.65
C PHE A 101 30.17 1.68 8.83
N GLN A 102 31.07 2.45 8.21
CA GLN A 102 32.52 2.31 8.34
C GLN A 102 33.11 3.23 9.42
#